data_AF-A0A166V823-F1
#
_entry.id   AF-A0A166V823-F1
#
_cell.length_a   1.000
_cell.length_b   1.000
_cell.length_c   1.000
_cell.angle_alpha   90.00
_cell.angle_beta   90.00
_cell.angle_gamma   90.00
#
_symmetry.space_group_name_H-M   'P 1'
#
loop_
_entity.id
_entity.type
_entity.pdbx_description
1 polymer ?
#
loop_
_entity_poly.entity_id
_entity_poly.type
_entity_poly.pdbx_seq_one_letter_code
_entity_poly.pdbx_strand_id
1 'polypeptide(L)'
;MKYVSHLLGGVALAISTVTNASVFPDPQNLLAHYLSGQPTDGNAPLTASIGYFKEHDQALREMLNNQSPEIERILRGASYCYAAVATKPGAEQLPTLYSQDGQCQQVQAHNATRGWYYTDAQCTTAIEYKNESDTEFCVREFDYKAEKYGNSEDLNYVQDAWMPGYSATLPVTTRPQSFSEVPLVQRATYKTTYSERGACHLEMRVYKNANVHNATPLMMIHGGGWLERLGTARTAEAQIAQFTDAGFVVYMPYYRLVEDREAGPTCNQVNIEDSKQDIRDAYLWALFNNYKYTHSNKSIRLTGQSAGGHMSVWLSQQFPFMIEKIAPMFPVPDFAHQLKEVQDGTYVHGYIERMIAILSGKSDWRDLTGNEPVIVNNSLLEYVERYPFLAPDMFISHGMADTIVSPSQSLRLCNALSGDIENGPAQANSLIFTKQYAQIQCRTGSELHLLEKANHHFDGCGLGLCDVGGADGLASTQALIGNMIEWLK
;
A
#
# COMPACT_ATOMS: atom_id res chain seq x y z
N MET A 1 -30.95 -0.65 64.11
CA MET A 1 -30.37 0.52 64.80
C MET A 1 -28.86 0.37 64.83
N LYS A 2 -28.14 1.46 64.51
CA LYS A 2 -26.67 1.66 64.49
C LYS A 2 -25.92 1.07 63.30
N TYR A 3 -24.97 1.74 62.64
CA TYR A 3 -24.50 3.14 62.51
C TYR A 3 -23.50 3.05 61.29
N VAL A 4 -23.65 3.84 60.23
CA VAL A 4 -22.76 4.96 59.79
C VAL A 4 -21.60 4.62 58.80
N SER A 5 -21.81 5.16 57.58
CA SER A 5 -20.94 5.84 56.59
C SER A 5 -19.41 5.75 56.57
N HIS A 6 -18.86 5.64 55.34
CA HIS A 6 -17.82 6.50 54.71
C HIS A 6 -18.01 6.38 53.17
N LEU A 7 -18.31 7.41 52.36
CA LEU A 7 -17.56 8.59 51.89
C LEU A 7 -16.27 8.25 51.11
N LEU A 8 -16.30 8.55 49.81
CA LEU A 8 -15.24 8.81 48.79
C LEU A 8 -15.82 8.34 47.44
N GLY A 9 -15.97 9.13 46.39
CA GLY A 9 -15.05 10.12 45.83
C GLY A 9 -14.93 9.73 44.35
N GLY A 10 -15.46 10.56 43.45
CA GLY A 10 -15.72 10.18 42.07
C GLY A 10 -14.49 10.01 41.18
N VAL A 11 -14.64 9.16 40.17
CA VAL A 11 -14.16 9.40 38.79
C VAL A 11 -15.22 8.78 37.88
N ALA A 12 -16.08 9.62 37.29
CA ALA A 12 -16.90 9.18 36.18
C ALA A 12 -15.96 9.07 34.97
N LEU A 13 -15.54 7.86 34.65
CA LEU A 13 -14.96 7.53 33.35
C LEU A 13 -16.02 7.89 32.30
N ALA A 14 -15.83 9.03 31.65
CA ALA A 14 -16.53 9.34 30.41
C ALA A 14 -16.08 8.31 29.38
N ILE A 15 -16.83 7.21 29.29
CA ILE A 15 -16.76 6.31 28.16
C ILE A 15 -17.33 7.12 26.99
N SER A 16 -16.45 7.74 26.22
CA SER A 16 -16.81 8.30 24.92
C SER A 16 -17.23 7.14 24.02
N THR A 17 -18.52 6.85 24.00
CA THR A 17 -19.13 6.08 22.92
C THR A 17 -19.04 6.95 21.67
N VAL A 18 -17.91 6.87 20.97
CA VAL A 18 -17.80 7.41 19.61
C VAL A 18 -18.64 6.48 18.75
N THR A 19 -19.92 6.81 18.60
CA THR A 19 -20.70 6.35 17.47
C THR A 19 -20.01 6.94 16.24
N ASN A 20 -19.11 6.20 15.61
CA ASN A 20 -18.50 6.58 14.34
C ASN A 20 -19.63 6.71 13.32
N ALA A 21 -20.12 7.93 13.11
CA ALA A 21 -20.80 8.25 11.87
C ALA A 21 -19.84 7.85 10.75
N SER A 22 -20.31 7.05 9.79
CA SER A 22 -19.52 6.69 8.61
C SER A 22 -18.98 7.98 7.99
N VAL A 23 -17.66 8.10 7.90
CA VAL A 23 -16.98 9.20 7.18
C VAL A 23 -17.39 9.18 5.69
N PHE A 24 -17.81 8.02 5.20
CA PHE A 24 -18.34 7.84 3.85
C PHE A 24 -19.81 8.25 3.81
N PRO A 25 -20.18 9.28 3.02
CA PRO A 25 -21.57 9.59 2.78
C PRO A 25 -22.21 8.49 1.92
N ASP A 26 -23.53 8.34 2.04
CA ASP A 26 -24.32 7.50 1.16
C ASP A 26 -24.09 7.94 -0.31
N PRO A 27 -23.57 7.05 -1.18
CA PRO A 27 -23.31 7.37 -2.58
C PRO A 27 -24.56 7.86 -3.34
N GLN A 28 -25.75 7.39 -2.95
CA GLN A 28 -27.01 7.79 -3.58
C GLN A 28 -27.39 9.23 -3.23
N ASN A 29 -27.09 9.67 -2.01
CA ASN A 29 -27.33 11.06 -1.60
C ASN A 29 -26.42 12.02 -2.37
N LEU A 30 -25.15 11.64 -2.58
CA LEU A 30 -24.23 12.42 -3.42
C LEU A 30 -24.72 12.51 -4.87
N LEU A 31 -25.18 11.39 -5.45
CA LEU A 31 -25.75 11.38 -6.80
C LEU A 31 -27.00 12.27 -6.90
N ALA A 32 -27.92 12.17 -5.95
CA ALA A 32 -29.13 12.98 -5.93
C ALA A 32 -28.80 14.48 -5.86
N HIS A 33 -27.82 14.85 -5.04
CA HIS A 33 -27.33 16.23 -4.97
C HIS A 33 -26.77 16.69 -6.32
N TYR A 34 -25.91 15.88 -6.96
CA TYR A 34 -25.36 16.15 -8.30
C TYR A 34 -26.46 16.38 -9.35
N LEU A 35 -27.42 15.46 -9.45
CA LEU A 35 -28.49 15.51 -10.46
C LEU A 35 -29.47 16.67 -10.22
N SER A 36 -29.62 17.11 -8.97
CA SER A 36 -30.48 18.26 -8.62
C SER A 36 -29.88 19.62 -8.98
N GLY A 37 -28.56 19.67 -9.26
CA GLY A 37 -27.85 20.93 -9.54
C GLY A 37 -27.79 21.89 -8.34
N GLN A 38 -27.96 21.38 -7.11
CA GLN A 38 -27.86 22.18 -5.90
C GLN A 38 -26.44 22.73 -5.70
N PRO A 39 -26.29 23.94 -5.14
CA PRO A 39 -24.99 24.46 -4.77
C PRO A 39 -24.39 23.64 -3.62
N THR A 40 -23.06 23.62 -3.54
CA THR A 40 -22.32 22.91 -2.49
C THR A 40 -22.02 23.77 -1.27
N ASP A 41 -22.43 25.05 -1.29
CA ASP A 41 -22.31 26.03 -0.19
C ASP A 41 -20.92 26.13 0.46
N GLY A 42 -19.86 25.91 -0.33
CA GLY A 42 -18.47 25.97 0.14
C GLY A 42 -18.01 24.75 0.93
N ASN A 43 -18.80 23.67 0.98
CA ASN A 43 -18.38 22.39 1.57
C ASN A 43 -17.37 21.70 0.63
N ALA A 44 -16.07 21.83 0.93
CA ALA A 44 -15.01 21.30 0.06
C ALA A 44 -15.13 19.80 -0.27
N PRO A 45 -15.41 18.88 0.69
CA PRO A 45 -15.66 17.47 0.37
C PRO A 45 -16.79 17.24 -0.63
N LEU A 46 -17.90 17.98 -0.48
CA LEU A 46 -19.02 17.92 -1.41
C LEU A 46 -18.62 18.51 -2.76
N THR A 47 -17.97 19.69 -2.80
CA THR A 47 -17.48 20.32 -4.03
C THR A 47 -16.59 19.37 -4.83
N ALA A 48 -15.64 18.68 -4.18
CA ALA A 48 -14.76 17.72 -4.83
C ALA A 48 -15.54 16.52 -5.40
N SER A 49 -16.50 15.99 -4.66
CA SER A 49 -17.33 14.85 -5.09
C SER A 49 -18.25 15.18 -6.27
N ILE A 50 -18.84 16.39 -6.27
CA ILE A 50 -19.63 16.92 -7.38
C ILE A 50 -18.73 17.20 -8.60
N GLY A 51 -17.52 17.71 -8.37
CA GLY A 51 -16.49 17.86 -9.41
C GLY A 51 -16.11 16.53 -10.04
N TYR A 52 -15.93 15.49 -9.23
CA TYR A 52 -15.66 14.12 -9.68
C TYR A 52 -16.80 13.57 -10.55
N PHE A 53 -18.07 13.74 -10.16
CA PHE A 53 -19.19 13.36 -11.02
C PHE A 53 -19.23 14.14 -12.33
N LYS A 54 -18.91 15.44 -12.30
CA LYS A 54 -18.88 16.27 -13.49
C LYS A 54 -17.81 15.81 -14.49
N GLU A 55 -16.64 15.40 -14.02
CA GLU A 55 -15.59 14.80 -14.86
C GLU A 55 -16.07 13.51 -15.55
N HIS A 56 -16.97 12.77 -14.90
CA HIS A 56 -17.53 11.52 -15.41
C HIS A 56 -18.98 11.64 -15.89
N ASP A 57 -19.49 12.86 -16.19
CA ASP A 57 -20.92 13.10 -16.45
C ASP A 57 -21.45 12.27 -17.62
N GLN A 58 -20.69 12.19 -18.72
CA GLN A 58 -21.09 11.39 -19.88
C GLN A 58 -21.26 9.92 -19.51
N ALA A 59 -20.24 9.31 -18.91
CA ALA A 59 -20.26 7.91 -18.51
C ALA A 59 -21.37 7.65 -17.48
N LEU A 60 -21.54 8.54 -16.51
CA LEU A 60 -22.60 8.45 -15.50
C LEU A 60 -24.00 8.46 -16.13
N ARG A 61 -24.26 9.35 -17.09
CA ARG A 61 -25.54 9.43 -17.81
C ARG A 61 -25.81 8.18 -18.64
N GLU A 62 -24.81 7.69 -19.37
CA GLU A 62 -24.91 6.45 -20.14
C GLU A 62 -25.26 5.26 -19.23
N MET A 63 -24.58 5.15 -18.08
CA MET A 63 -24.84 4.08 -17.10
C MET A 63 -26.22 4.20 -16.46
N LEU A 64 -26.69 5.41 -16.12
CA LEU A 64 -28.04 5.64 -15.59
C LEU A 64 -29.12 5.24 -16.61
N ASN A 65 -28.94 5.63 -17.87
CA ASN A 65 -29.89 5.32 -18.95
C ASN A 65 -29.97 3.82 -19.23
N ASN A 66 -28.84 3.13 -19.20
CA ASN A 66 -28.74 1.70 -19.50
C ASN A 66 -28.89 0.80 -18.26
N GLN A 67 -29.11 1.38 -17.07
CA GLN A 67 -29.14 0.66 -15.80
C GLN A 67 -27.89 -0.22 -15.57
N SER A 68 -26.73 0.31 -15.96
CA SER A 68 -25.46 -0.43 -15.86
C SER A 68 -25.09 -0.66 -14.39
N PRO A 69 -24.74 -1.90 -13.98
CA PRO A 69 -24.24 -2.17 -12.62
C PRO A 69 -22.89 -1.48 -12.35
N GLU A 70 -22.17 -1.04 -13.38
CA GLU A 70 -20.90 -0.31 -13.23
C GLU A 70 -21.07 1.06 -12.58
N ILE A 71 -22.30 1.61 -12.55
CA ILE A 71 -22.59 2.89 -11.90
C ILE A 71 -22.12 2.89 -10.44
N GLU A 72 -22.21 1.74 -9.76
CA GLU A 72 -21.77 1.62 -8.38
C GLU A 72 -20.28 1.95 -8.20
N ARG A 73 -19.43 1.71 -9.20
CA ARG A 73 -17.99 2.05 -9.13
C ARG A 73 -17.80 3.57 -9.13
N ILE A 74 -18.51 4.30 -9.98
CA ILE A 74 -18.48 5.78 -10.00
C ILE A 74 -19.02 6.34 -8.69
N LEU A 75 -20.16 5.83 -8.22
CA LEU A 75 -20.78 6.27 -6.97
C LEU A 75 -19.86 6.02 -5.77
N ARG A 76 -19.24 4.84 -5.68
CA ARG A 76 -18.25 4.54 -4.64
C ARG A 76 -17.06 5.49 -4.74
N GLY A 77 -16.54 5.76 -5.94
CA GLY A 77 -15.45 6.72 -6.18
C GLY A 77 -15.76 8.11 -5.60
N ALA A 78 -16.97 8.61 -5.81
CA ALA A 78 -17.42 9.88 -5.23
C ALA A 78 -17.51 9.86 -3.69
N SER A 79 -18.01 8.77 -3.08
CA SER A 79 -18.00 8.64 -1.62
C SER A 79 -16.58 8.54 -1.04
N TYR A 80 -15.66 7.86 -1.73
CA TYR A 80 -14.24 7.84 -1.35
C TYR A 80 -13.61 9.23 -1.48
N CYS A 81 -13.90 9.95 -2.56
CA CYS A 81 -13.48 11.35 -2.75
C CYS A 81 -13.93 12.23 -1.57
N TYR A 82 -15.22 12.18 -1.23
CA TYR A 82 -15.76 12.91 -0.09
C TYR A 82 -14.98 12.62 1.19
N ALA A 83 -14.84 11.33 1.53
CA ALA A 83 -14.18 10.92 2.76
C ALA A 83 -12.71 11.35 2.81
N ALA A 84 -11.99 11.23 1.69
CA ALA A 84 -10.59 11.62 1.59
C ALA A 84 -10.41 13.13 1.78
N VAL A 85 -11.27 13.95 1.18
CA VAL A 85 -11.21 15.42 1.33
C VAL A 85 -11.69 15.84 2.72
N ALA A 86 -12.69 15.17 3.29
CA ALA A 86 -13.21 15.46 4.63
C ALA A 86 -12.20 15.14 5.73
N THR A 87 -11.29 14.20 5.48
CA THR A 87 -10.24 13.78 6.42
C THR A 87 -8.86 14.28 6.04
N LYS A 88 -8.80 15.18 5.04
CA LYS A 88 -7.57 15.79 4.55
C LYS A 88 -6.91 16.60 5.67
N PRO A 89 -5.59 16.43 5.89
CA PRO A 89 -4.82 17.22 6.83
C PRO A 89 -4.96 18.73 6.60
N GLY A 90 -4.92 19.49 7.69
CA GLY A 90 -4.98 20.95 7.65
C GLY A 90 -3.74 21.57 7.00
N ALA A 91 -3.84 22.84 6.62
CA ALA A 91 -2.76 23.56 5.94
C ALA A 91 -1.49 23.70 6.81
N GLU A 92 -1.64 23.62 8.14
CA GLU A 92 -0.55 23.64 9.11
C GLU A 92 0.33 22.38 9.10
N GLN A 93 -0.18 21.27 8.54
CA GLN A 93 0.57 20.03 8.40
C GLN A 93 1.27 19.93 7.04
N LEU A 94 1.06 20.90 6.14
CA LEU A 94 1.79 20.95 4.88
C LEU A 94 3.25 21.37 5.09
N PRO A 95 4.16 20.93 4.22
CA PRO A 95 5.56 21.28 4.33
C PRO A 95 5.77 22.79 4.28
N THR A 96 6.72 23.27 5.07
CA THR A 96 7.15 24.65 4.95
C THR A 96 8.04 24.80 3.71
N LEU A 97 7.65 25.70 2.80
CA LEU A 97 8.43 26.03 1.61
C LEU A 97 9.04 27.43 1.74
N TYR A 98 10.03 27.72 0.91
CA TYR A 98 10.69 29.01 0.84
C TYR A 98 10.83 29.49 -0.60
N SER A 99 10.84 30.81 -0.81
CA SER A 99 11.16 31.45 -2.09
C SER A 99 12.35 32.39 -1.92
N GLN A 100 13.09 32.60 -3.00
CA GLN A 100 14.25 33.48 -3.03
C GLN A 100 13.94 34.73 -3.86
N ASP A 101 13.58 35.82 -3.18
CA ASP A 101 13.44 37.15 -3.77
C ASP A 101 14.28 38.15 -2.95
N GLY A 102 15.58 38.21 -3.25
CA GLY A 102 16.59 38.95 -2.47
C GLY A 102 16.94 38.32 -1.12
N GLN A 103 15.96 37.79 -0.38
CA GLN A 103 16.12 37.00 0.84
C GLN A 103 15.30 35.70 0.78
N CYS A 104 15.70 34.69 1.55
CA CYS A 104 14.95 33.44 1.67
C CYS A 104 13.75 33.66 2.59
N GLN A 105 12.54 33.62 2.03
CA GLN A 105 11.30 33.91 2.75
C GLN A 105 10.37 32.71 2.74
N GLN A 106 9.71 32.47 3.87
CA GLN A 106 8.75 31.38 4.00
C GLN A 106 7.51 31.62 3.14
N VAL A 107 7.06 30.58 2.45
CA VAL A 107 5.84 30.53 1.66
C VAL A 107 4.91 29.46 2.23
N GLN A 108 3.64 29.80 2.34
CA GLN A 108 2.60 28.84 2.73
C GLN A 108 2.33 27.87 1.58
N ALA A 109 2.62 26.58 1.77
CA ALA A 109 2.52 25.58 0.71
C ALA A 109 1.13 25.51 0.07
N HIS A 110 0.03 25.69 0.80
CA HIS A 110 -1.33 25.70 0.23
C HIS A 110 -1.60 26.85 -0.75
N ASN A 111 -0.81 27.93 -0.71
CA ASN A 111 -0.91 29.07 -1.63
C ASN A 111 0.11 29.01 -2.77
N ALA A 112 1.02 28.04 -2.75
CA ALA A 112 2.04 27.91 -3.77
C ALA A 112 1.42 27.48 -5.11
N THR A 113 1.77 28.20 -6.17
CA THR A 113 1.48 27.81 -7.55
C THR A 113 2.62 26.93 -8.08
N ARG A 114 2.44 26.35 -9.27
CA ARG A 114 3.52 25.60 -9.91
C ARG A 114 4.76 26.49 -10.12
N GLY A 115 5.89 26.11 -9.52
CA GLY A 115 7.12 26.88 -9.61
C GLY A 115 8.27 26.28 -8.82
N TRP A 116 9.42 26.96 -8.84
CA TRP A 116 10.59 26.57 -8.05
C TRP A 116 10.53 27.18 -6.65
N TYR A 117 10.61 26.33 -5.64
CA TYR A 117 10.66 26.68 -4.23
C TYR A 117 11.84 25.96 -3.58
N TYR A 118 12.11 26.27 -2.34
CA TYR A 118 13.13 25.62 -1.53
C TYR A 118 12.48 24.94 -0.33
N THR A 119 13.09 23.84 0.10
CA THR A 119 12.63 23.08 1.26
C THR A 119 13.21 23.61 2.57
N ASP A 120 14.41 24.21 2.51
CA ASP A 120 15.14 24.74 3.65
C ASP A 120 15.13 26.27 3.74
N ALA A 121 15.28 26.78 4.97
CA ALA A 121 15.30 28.22 5.28
C ALA A 121 16.54 28.95 4.75
N GLN A 122 17.53 28.24 4.22
CA GLN A 122 18.72 28.82 3.58
C GLN A 122 18.57 28.92 2.05
N CYS A 123 17.46 28.43 1.50
CA CYS A 123 17.19 28.38 0.06
C CYS A 123 18.31 27.64 -0.71
N THR A 124 18.72 26.48 -0.21
CA THR A 124 19.80 25.67 -0.81
C THR A 124 19.29 24.47 -1.59
N THR A 125 18.16 23.89 -1.20
CA THR A 125 17.58 22.68 -1.80
C THR A 125 16.30 23.03 -2.53
N ALA A 126 16.43 23.29 -3.82
CA ALA A 126 15.33 23.64 -4.71
C ALA A 126 14.49 22.42 -5.10
N ILE A 127 13.18 22.61 -5.19
CA ILE A 127 12.21 21.67 -5.74
C ILE A 127 11.24 22.42 -6.68
N GLU A 128 10.83 21.80 -7.77
CA GLU A 128 9.63 22.23 -8.48
C GLU A 128 8.43 21.71 -7.67
N TYR A 129 7.57 22.60 -7.20
CA TYR A 129 6.38 22.27 -6.40
C TYR A 129 5.12 22.73 -7.13
N LYS A 130 4.02 22.00 -6.96
CA LYS A 130 2.67 22.40 -7.34
C LYS A 130 1.65 21.95 -6.29
N ASN A 131 0.52 22.64 -6.26
CA ASN A 131 -0.70 22.11 -5.66
C ASN A 131 -1.61 21.51 -6.74
N GLU A 132 -2.48 20.62 -6.31
CA GLU A 132 -3.62 20.16 -7.08
C GLU A 132 -4.91 20.53 -6.36
N SER A 133 -6.00 20.69 -7.13
CA SER A 133 -7.33 20.82 -6.56
C SER A 133 -7.83 19.50 -5.98
N ASP A 134 -8.75 19.57 -5.03
CA ASP A 134 -9.38 18.38 -4.46
C ASP A 134 -10.08 17.52 -5.52
N THR A 135 -10.64 18.14 -6.56
CA THR A 135 -11.26 17.43 -7.69
C THR A 135 -10.22 16.67 -8.52
N GLU A 136 -9.08 17.29 -8.86
CA GLU A 136 -8.00 16.63 -9.61
C GLU A 136 -7.42 15.46 -8.81
N PHE A 137 -7.19 15.66 -7.50
CA PHE A 137 -6.81 14.60 -6.58
C PHE A 137 -7.82 13.43 -6.63
N CYS A 138 -9.11 13.72 -6.52
CA CYS A 138 -10.14 12.69 -6.53
C CYS A 138 -10.23 11.93 -7.87
N VAL A 139 -10.15 12.63 -9.00
CA VAL A 139 -10.19 12.01 -10.33
C VAL A 139 -8.99 11.08 -10.54
N ARG A 140 -7.81 11.48 -10.05
CA ARG A 140 -6.59 10.67 -10.15
C ARG A 140 -6.63 9.44 -9.22
N GLU A 141 -6.99 9.63 -7.95
CA GLU A 141 -6.89 8.58 -6.94
C GLU A 141 -8.08 7.62 -6.89
N PHE A 142 -9.26 8.08 -7.35
CA PHE A 142 -10.49 7.30 -7.34
C PHE A 142 -10.99 6.97 -8.74
N ASP A 143 -10.08 6.81 -9.70
CA ASP A 143 -10.38 6.34 -11.06
C ASP A 143 -11.26 5.07 -11.00
N TYR A 144 -12.55 5.23 -11.28
CA TYR A 144 -13.52 4.15 -11.11
C TYR A 144 -13.23 2.98 -12.05
N LYS A 145 -12.53 3.17 -13.16
CA LYS A 145 -12.10 2.10 -14.07
C LYS A 145 -10.74 1.53 -13.70
N ALA A 146 -9.96 2.25 -12.89
CA ALA A 146 -8.57 1.96 -12.58
C ALA A 146 -7.66 1.89 -13.81
N GLU A 147 -8.04 2.49 -14.94
CA GLU A 147 -7.28 2.44 -16.20
C GLU A 147 -6.02 3.31 -16.15
N LYS A 148 -6.08 4.43 -15.41
CA LYS A 148 -4.98 5.41 -15.31
C LYS A 148 -4.19 5.27 -14.02
N TYR A 149 -4.70 4.51 -13.04
CA TYR A 149 -4.06 4.39 -11.74
C TYR A 149 -2.75 3.61 -11.82
N GLY A 150 -1.63 4.27 -11.50
CA GLY A 150 -0.30 3.71 -11.69
C GLY A 150 0.21 3.73 -13.14
N ASN A 151 -0.44 4.50 -14.01
CA ASN A 151 -0.02 4.78 -15.38
C ASN A 151 0.33 6.27 -15.49
N SER A 152 1.51 6.55 -16.05
CA SER A 152 2.11 7.88 -16.15
C SER A 152 1.98 8.49 -17.55
N GLU A 153 1.04 8.01 -18.37
CA GLU A 153 0.76 8.56 -19.70
C GLU A 153 0.50 10.08 -19.67
N ASP A 154 -0.21 10.55 -18.63
CA ASP A 154 -0.52 11.97 -18.44
C ASP A 154 0.73 12.84 -18.17
N LEU A 155 1.84 12.23 -17.76
CA LEU A 155 3.11 12.92 -17.55
C LEU A 155 3.89 13.14 -18.86
N ASN A 156 3.41 12.67 -20.02
CA ASN A 156 4.17 12.75 -21.28
C ASN A 156 5.63 12.29 -21.14
N TYR A 157 5.85 11.15 -20.47
CA TYR A 157 7.17 10.50 -20.31
C TYR A 157 8.19 11.27 -19.45
N VAL A 158 7.76 12.27 -18.67
CA VAL A 158 8.66 13.04 -17.78
C VAL A 158 8.34 12.82 -16.29
N GLN A 159 9.14 13.49 -15.46
CA GLN A 159 8.93 13.61 -14.02
C GLN A 159 8.01 14.80 -13.73
N ASP A 160 7.08 14.64 -12.79
CA ASP A 160 6.17 15.71 -12.35
C ASP A 160 6.83 16.63 -11.30
N ALA A 161 6.20 17.77 -11.01
CA ALA A 161 6.54 18.58 -9.84
C ALA A 161 6.14 17.85 -8.54
N TRP A 162 6.83 18.14 -7.45
CA TRP A 162 6.42 17.68 -6.12
C TRP A 162 5.08 18.29 -5.74
N MET A 163 4.23 17.53 -5.07
CA MET A 163 2.94 17.98 -4.56
C MET A 163 2.64 17.30 -3.22
N PRO A 164 1.67 17.78 -2.43
CA PRO A 164 1.27 17.08 -1.21
C PRO A 164 0.74 15.67 -1.53
N GLY A 165 1.25 14.66 -0.84
CA GLY A 165 0.88 13.25 -0.99
C GLY A 165 -0.33 12.87 -0.14
N TYR A 166 -1.50 13.46 -0.40
CA TYR A 166 -2.71 13.20 0.41
C TYR A 166 -3.20 11.74 0.40
N SER A 167 -2.84 10.94 -0.60
CA SER A 167 -3.09 9.48 -0.59
C SER A 167 -2.38 8.79 0.58
N ALA A 168 -1.22 9.31 0.99
CA ALA A 168 -0.47 8.77 2.12
C ALA A 168 -1.09 9.07 3.49
N THR A 169 -2.15 9.87 3.53
CA THR A 169 -2.81 10.30 4.76
C THR A 169 -4.24 9.76 4.88
N LEU A 170 -4.64 8.85 3.98
CA LEU A 170 -5.98 8.27 4.00
C LEU A 170 -6.21 7.47 5.30
N PRO A 171 -7.36 7.64 5.98
CA PRO A 171 -7.67 6.99 7.25
C PRO A 171 -8.17 5.55 7.05
N VAL A 172 -7.49 4.78 6.21
CA VAL A 172 -7.86 3.41 5.81
C VAL A 172 -6.89 2.36 6.35
N THR A 173 -6.01 2.75 7.28
CA THR A 173 -4.98 1.90 7.88
C THR A 173 -5.33 1.49 9.32
N THR A 174 -4.87 0.31 9.73
CA THR A 174 -5.09 -0.21 11.09
C THR A 174 -4.32 0.55 12.17
N ARG A 175 -3.18 1.13 11.79
CA ARG A 175 -2.51 2.13 12.60
C ARG A 175 -3.08 3.51 12.26
N PRO A 176 -3.64 4.25 13.24
CA PRO A 176 -4.00 5.64 13.05
C PRO A 176 -2.82 6.42 12.50
N GLN A 177 -3.10 7.30 11.56
CA GLN A 177 -2.10 8.18 10.99
C GLN A 177 -1.54 9.09 12.08
N SER A 178 -0.24 9.00 12.31
CA SER A 178 0.51 9.91 13.16
C SER A 178 1.73 10.32 12.36
N PHE A 179 1.71 11.56 11.88
CA PHE A 179 2.79 12.18 11.12
C PHE A 179 2.88 13.66 11.51
N SER A 180 4.09 14.18 11.49
CA SER A 180 4.39 15.59 11.76
C SER A 180 4.12 16.50 10.55
N GLU A 181 4.20 15.94 9.34
CA GLU A 181 4.08 16.65 8.06
C GLU A 181 3.41 15.72 7.03
N VAL A 182 2.57 16.29 6.15
CA VAL A 182 2.09 15.58 4.96
C VAL A 182 3.27 15.36 4.02
N PRO A 183 3.64 14.11 3.67
CA PRO A 183 4.76 13.89 2.78
C PRO A 183 4.51 14.52 1.42
N LEU A 184 5.58 14.98 0.78
CA LEU A 184 5.54 15.30 -0.63
C LEU A 184 5.55 14.01 -1.44
N VAL A 185 4.82 14.01 -2.56
CA VAL A 185 4.86 12.97 -3.60
C VAL A 185 5.35 13.58 -4.91
N GLN A 186 6.17 12.83 -5.63
CA GLN A 186 6.51 13.09 -7.03
C GLN A 186 6.23 11.84 -7.86
N ARG A 187 5.60 12.04 -9.01
CA ARG A 187 5.29 10.98 -9.98
C ARG A 187 6.34 10.98 -11.08
N ALA A 188 6.76 9.81 -11.53
CA ALA A 188 7.71 9.65 -12.64
C ALA A 188 7.39 8.41 -13.48
N THR A 189 7.61 8.48 -14.79
CA THR A 189 7.66 7.28 -15.63
C THR A 189 9.00 6.57 -15.41
N TYR A 190 9.00 5.38 -14.78
CA TYR A 190 10.24 4.63 -14.59
C TYR A 190 10.53 3.66 -15.75
N LYS A 191 9.49 3.24 -16.46
CA LYS A 191 9.59 2.30 -17.59
C LYS A 191 8.47 2.53 -18.58
N THR A 192 8.78 2.50 -19.88
CA THR A 192 7.78 2.37 -20.95
C THR A 192 7.96 1.02 -21.63
N THR A 193 6.89 0.26 -21.77
CA THR A 193 6.87 -1.01 -22.52
C THR A 193 5.95 -0.90 -23.72
N TYR A 194 6.28 -1.62 -24.78
CA TYR A 194 5.50 -1.64 -26.01
C TYR A 194 4.94 -3.04 -26.26
N SER A 195 3.66 -3.11 -26.61
CA SER A 195 2.98 -4.33 -27.07
C SER A 195 2.11 -4.01 -28.29
N GLU A 196 1.48 -5.03 -28.87
CA GLU A 196 0.49 -4.85 -29.94
C GLU A 196 -0.71 -3.99 -29.49
N ARG A 197 -0.96 -3.90 -28.18
CA ARG A 197 -2.05 -3.11 -27.60
C ARG A 197 -1.69 -1.62 -27.42
N GLY A 198 -0.41 -1.26 -27.57
CA GLY A 198 0.09 0.12 -27.45
C GLY A 198 1.26 0.26 -26.47
N ALA A 199 1.49 1.48 -25.99
CA ALA A 199 2.52 1.78 -25.00
C ALA A 199 1.94 1.81 -23.58
N CYS A 200 2.63 1.17 -22.65
CA CYS A 200 2.32 1.23 -21.21
C CYS A 200 3.40 2.03 -20.50
N HIS A 201 3.01 3.06 -19.75
CA HIS A 201 3.92 3.97 -19.05
C HIS A 201 3.85 3.72 -17.54
N LEU A 202 4.72 2.86 -17.04
CA LEU A 202 4.68 2.45 -15.64
C LEU A 202 5.19 3.57 -14.73
N GLU A 203 4.37 3.87 -13.74
CA GLU A 203 4.58 4.96 -12.79
C GLU A 203 5.41 4.50 -11.58
N MET A 204 6.31 5.39 -11.14
CA MET A 204 6.94 5.37 -9.83
C MET A 204 6.43 6.59 -9.07
N ARG A 205 5.89 6.36 -7.87
CA ARG A 205 5.60 7.44 -6.92
C ARG A 205 6.70 7.48 -5.87
N VAL A 206 7.32 8.64 -5.69
CA VAL A 206 8.38 8.87 -4.71
C VAL A 206 7.86 9.77 -3.62
N TYR A 207 7.94 9.34 -2.36
CA TYR A 207 7.45 10.08 -1.21
C TYR A 207 8.58 10.42 -0.24
N LYS A 208 8.57 11.65 0.29
CA LYS A 208 9.45 12.07 1.39
C LYS A 208 8.88 13.29 2.13
N ASN A 209 9.31 13.48 3.36
CA ASN A 209 9.14 14.77 4.03
C ASN A 209 10.14 15.78 3.43
N ALA A 210 9.73 17.04 3.31
CA ALA A 210 10.41 18.05 2.49
C ALA A 210 11.87 18.27 2.93
N ASN A 211 12.08 18.32 4.25
CA ASN A 211 13.37 18.62 4.89
C ASN A 211 14.21 17.39 5.27
N VAL A 212 13.85 16.20 4.77
CA VAL A 212 14.59 14.96 5.06
C VAL A 212 15.45 14.60 3.86
N HIS A 213 16.73 14.98 3.91
CA HIS A 213 17.69 14.75 2.83
C HIS A 213 18.57 13.51 3.02
N ASN A 214 18.63 12.94 4.22
CA ASN A 214 19.39 11.73 4.52
C ASN A 214 18.45 10.58 4.92
N ALA A 215 17.40 10.41 4.13
CA ALA A 215 16.34 9.44 4.39
C ALA A 215 16.77 8.00 4.03
N THR A 216 16.36 7.00 4.82
CA THR A 216 16.56 5.59 4.48
C THR A 216 15.72 5.25 3.23
N PRO A 217 16.32 4.74 2.14
CA PRO A 217 15.56 4.36 0.96
C PRO A 217 14.73 3.10 1.22
N LEU A 218 13.43 3.14 0.91
CA LEU A 218 12.51 2.01 1.01
C LEU A 218 11.74 1.87 -0.31
N MET A 219 11.65 0.66 -0.85
CA MET A 219 10.70 0.34 -1.90
C MET A 219 9.50 -0.40 -1.31
N MET A 220 8.30 0.13 -1.54
CA MET A 220 7.03 -0.45 -1.10
C MET A 220 6.27 -1.01 -2.30
N ILE A 221 6.10 -2.33 -2.34
CA ILE A 221 5.48 -3.05 -3.46
C ILE A 221 4.05 -3.45 -3.07
N HIS A 222 3.07 -2.96 -3.83
CA HIS A 222 1.66 -3.25 -3.55
C HIS A 222 1.28 -4.72 -3.84
N GLY A 223 0.28 -5.22 -3.12
CA GLY A 223 -0.33 -6.54 -3.35
C GLY A 223 -1.33 -6.57 -4.51
N GLY A 224 -2.27 -7.51 -4.48
CA GLY A 224 -3.33 -7.65 -5.51
C GLY A 224 -3.16 -8.86 -6.42
N GLY A 225 -2.36 -9.85 -6.01
CA GLY A 225 -2.23 -11.14 -6.70
C GLY A 225 -1.73 -11.05 -8.13
N TRP A 226 -1.04 -9.97 -8.51
CA TRP A 226 -0.68 -9.68 -9.91
C TRP A 226 -1.86 -9.42 -10.85
N LEU A 227 -3.09 -9.38 -10.31
CA LEU A 227 -4.34 -9.23 -11.07
C LEU A 227 -4.97 -7.85 -10.86
N GLU A 228 -4.72 -7.22 -9.71
CA GLU A 228 -5.33 -5.97 -9.27
C GLU A 228 -4.28 -4.99 -8.71
N ARG A 229 -4.56 -3.69 -8.76
CA ARG A 229 -3.74 -2.57 -8.25
C ARG A 229 -4.52 -1.67 -7.30
N LEU A 230 -5.69 -1.17 -7.70
CA LEU A 230 -6.28 0.05 -7.13
C LEU A 230 -6.56 -0.08 -5.63
N GLY A 231 -7.17 -1.18 -5.19
CA GLY A 231 -7.48 -1.39 -3.77
C GLY A 231 -6.23 -1.51 -2.91
N THR A 232 -5.35 -2.44 -3.27
CA THR A 232 -4.16 -2.81 -2.49
C THR A 232 -3.09 -1.72 -2.51
N ALA A 233 -2.87 -1.07 -3.66
CA ALA A 233 -1.95 0.06 -3.75
C ALA A 233 -2.43 1.27 -2.94
N ARG A 234 -3.73 1.58 -2.90
CA ARG A 234 -4.23 2.65 -2.01
C ARG A 234 -4.00 2.34 -0.53
N THR A 235 -4.19 1.08 -0.11
CA THR A 235 -3.90 0.67 1.27
C THR A 235 -2.39 0.70 1.58
N ALA A 236 -1.54 0.34 0.62
CA ALA A 236 -0.09 0.51 0.76
C ALA A 236 0.30 1.99 0.86
N GLU A 237 -0.19 2.83 -0.05
CA GLU A 237 0.07 4.28 -0.04
C GLU A 237 -0.33 4.91 1.27
N ALA A 238 -1.52 4.58 1.79
CA ALA A 238 -2.01 5.12 3.04
C ALA A 238 -1.06 4.86 4.23
N GLN A 239 -0.13 3.91 4.16
CA GLN A 239 0.85 3.67 5.22
C GLN A 239 2.11 4.54 5.08
N ILE A 240 2.34 5.17 3.93
CA ILE A 240 3.58 5.85 3.59
C ILE A 240 3.92 7.00 4.54
N ALA A 241 2.93 7.75 5.03
CA ALA A 241 3.21 8.86 5.94
C ALA A 241 3.91 8.40 7.24
N GLN A 242 3.64 7.16 7.69
CA GLN A 242 4.32 6.58 8.86
C GLN A 242 5.79 6.27 8.57
N PHE A 243 6.12 5.90 7.32
CA PHE A 243 7.48 5.69 6.89
C PHE A 243 8.22 7.01 6.67
N THR A 244 7.60 8.00 6.01
CA THR A 244 8.29 9.29 5.78
C THR A 244 8.55 10.03 7.10
N ASP A 245 7.62 9.99 8.05
CA ASP A 245 7.81 10.51 9.41
C ASP A 245 8.94 9.79 10.17
N ALA A 246 9.09 8.48 9.92
CA ALA A 246 10.19 7.68 10.45
C ALA A 246 11.55 7.93 9.73
N GLY A 247 11.62 8.86 8.78
CA GLY A 247 12.85 9.24 8.09
C GLY A 247 13.18 8.38 6.88
N PHE A 248 12.16 7.83 6.21
CA PHE A 248 12.32 7.12 4.93
C PHE A 248 12.02 8.02 3.72
N VAL A 249 12.67 7.70 2.60
CA VAL A 249 12.16 8.04 1.28
C VAL A 249 11.55 6.77 0.69
N VAL A 250 10.30 6.84 0.26
CA VAL A 250 9.54 5.67 -0.19
C VAL A 250 9.37 5.71 -1.70
N TYR A 251 9.84 4.66 -2.37
CA TYR A 251 9.62 4.38 -3.79
C TYR A 251 8.48 3.37 -3.91
N MET A 252 7.38 3.77 -4.54
CA MET A 252 6.24 2.91 -4.78
C MET A 252 6.03 2.71 -6.28
N PRO A 253 6.48 1.58 -6.84
CA PRO A 253 6.28 1.26 -8.25
C PRO A 253 4.93 0.62 -8.53
N TYR A 254 4.42 0.84 -9.73
CA TYR A 254 3.32 0.08 -10.31
C TYR A 254 3.82 -0.83 -11.43
N TYR A 255 3.29 -2.04 -11.54
CA TYR A 255 3.75 -3.09 -12.47
C TYR A 255 2.60 -3.67 -13.28
N ARG A 256 2.83 -4.08 -14.54
CA ARG A 256 1.80 -4.62 -15.45
C ARG A 256 1.05 -5.81 -14.84
N LEU A 257 -0.23 -5.95 -15.18
CA LEU A 257 -1.11 -6.95 -14.60
C LEU A 257 -1.42 -8.09 -15.58
N VAL A 258 -1.67 -9.26 -15.01
CA VAL A 258 -2.04 -10.45 -15.80
C VAL A 258 -3.48 -10.36 -16.30
N GLU A 259 -4.37 -9.76 -15.52
CA GLU A 259 -5.78 -9.58 -15.90
C GLU A 259 -6.02 -8.35 -16.78
N ASP A 260 -7.09 -8.41 -17.57
CA ASP A 260 -7.57 -7.29 -18.38
C ASP A 260 -8.67 -6.51 -17.66
N ARG A 261 -8.34 -5.92 -16.50
CA ARG A 261 -9.34 -5.27 -15.63
C ARG A 261 -8.94 -3.90 -15.09
N GLU A 262 -7.74 -3.76 -14.54
CA GLU A 262 -7.20 -2.49 -14.03
C GLU A 262 -6.00 -2.05 -14.87
N ALA A 263 -5.27 -0.97 -14.55
CA ALA A 263 -4.07 -0.49 -15.26
C ALA A 263 -4.21 -0.05 -16.74
N GLY A 264 -5.34 -0.34 -17.39
CA GLY A 264 -5.60 -0.04 -18.78
C GLY A 264 -5.09 -1.12 -19.76
N PRO A 265 -5.66 -1.19 -20.99
CA PRO A 265 -5.41 -2.29 -21.92
C PRO A 265 -3.95 -2.42 -22.37
N THR A 266 -3.17 -1.33 -22.38
CA THR A 266 -1.76 -1.35 -22.75
C THR A 266 -0.87 -2.00 -21.68
N CYS A 267 -1.31 -1.99 -20.42
CA CYS A 267 -0.57 -2.46 -19.25
C CYS A 267 -1.06 -3.82 -18.69
N ASN A 268 -1.98 -4.47 -19.40
CA ASN A 268 -2.63 -5.71 -19.00
C ASN A 268 -2.24 -6.91 -19.87
N GLN A 269 -2.74 -8.09 -19.50
CA GLN A 269 -2.56 -9.35 -20.23
C GLN A 269 -1.08 -9.73 -20.38
N VAL A 270 -0.27 -9.39 -19.38
CA VAL A 270 1.11 -9.89 -19.29
C VAL A 270 1.13 -11.21 -18.53
N ASN A 271 2.27 -11.90 -18.51
CA ASN A 271 2.47 -13.01 -17.56
C ASN A 271 3.09 -12.49 -16.25
N ILE A 272 3.15 -13.32 -15.21
CA ILE A 272 3.75 -12.92 -13.92
C ILE A 272 5.25 -12.57 -14.03
N GLU A 273 5.99 -13.17 -14.97
CA GLU A 273 7.42 -12.88 -15.16
C GLU A 273 7.63 -11.46 -15.69
N ASP A 274 6.73 -10.96 -16.53
CA ASP A 274 6.68 -9.55 -16.95
C ASP A 274 6.46 -8.61 -15.75
N SER A 275 5.51 -8.94 -14.87
CA SER A 275 5.24 -8.16 -13.65
C SER A 275 6.46 -8.14 -12.72
N LYS A 276 7.12 -9.29 -12.54
CA LYS A 276 8.37 -9.40 -11.77
C LYS A 276 9.50 -8.60 -12.41
N GLN A 277 9.63 -8.65 -13.74
CA GLN A 277 10.64 -7.89 -14.48
C GLN A 277 10.40 -6.38 -14.35
N ASP A 278 9.14 -5.92 -14.35
CA ASP A 278 8.79 -4.52 -14.08
C ASP A 278 9.27 -4.06 -12.70
N ILE A 279 9.07 -4.87 -11.65
CA ILE A 279 9.57 -4.58 -10.30
C ILE A 279 11.11 -4.58 -10.22
N ARG A 280 11.77 -5.51 -10.93
CA ARG A 280 13.24 -5.50 -11.03
C ARG A 280 13.73 -4.21 -11.70
N ASP A 281 13.08 -3.77 -12.77
CA ASP A 281 13.43 -2.53 -13.46
C ASP A 281 13.13 -1.29 -12.60
N ALA A 282 12.04 -1.31 -11.83
CA ALA A 282 11.74 -0.27 -10.85
C ALA A 282 12.82 -0.16 -9.76
N TYR A 283 13.32 -1.29 -9.25
CA TYR A 283 14.41 -1.31 -8.27
C TYR A 283 15.70 -0.73 -8.83
N LEU A 284 16.07 -1.12 -10.05
CA LEU A 284 17.21 -0.54 -10.74
C LEU A 284 17.01 0.96 -10.99
N TRP A 285 15.81 1.40 -11.39
CA TRP A 285 15.50 2.80 -11.54
C TRP A 285 15.68 3.57 -10.23
N ALA A 286 15.15 3.04 -9.11
CA ALA A 286 15.30 3.65 -7.80
C ALA A 286 16.77 3.72 -7.39
N LEU A 287 17.54 2.63 -7.58
CA LEU A 287 18.97 2.58 -7.30
C LEU A 287 19.75 3.66 -8.08
N PHE A 288 19.50 3.80 -9.38
CA PHE A 288 20.19 4.78 -10.23
C PHE A 288 19.72 6.22 -10.03
N ASN A 289 18.52 6.44 -9.49
CA ASN A 289 17.98 7.78 -9.24
C ASN A 289 18.03 8.19 -7.77
N ASN A 290 18.47 7.32 -6.85
CA ASN A 290 18.38 7.54 -5.41
C ASN A 290 19.04 8.84 -4.95
N TYR A 291 20.16 9.21 -5.59
CA TYR A 291 20.89 10.44 -5.31
C TYR A 291 20.07 11.72 -5.51
N LYS A 292 18.99 11.68 -6.30
CA LYS A 292 18.08 12.81 -6.51
C LYS A 292 17.13 13.04 -5.33
N TYR A 293 16.92 12.00 -4.53
CA TYR A 293 15.88 11.95 -3.52
C TYR A 293 16.42 11.93 -2.10
N THR A 294 17.58 11.31 -1.89
CA THR A 294 18.28 11.20 -0.61
C THR A 294 19.79 11.08 -0.79
N HIS A 295 20.55 11.55 0.19
CA HIS A 295 22.01 11.40 0.30
C HIS A 295 22.42 10.17 1.12
N SER A 296 21.46 9.35 1.54
CA SER A 296 21.72 8.15 2.31
C SER A 296 22.53 7.13 1.53
N ASN A 297 23.53 6.56 2.20
CA ASN A 297 24.34 5.45 1.70
C ASN A 297 23.78 4.08 2.09
N LYS A 298 22.64 4.02 2.77
CA LYS A 298 21.98 2.76 3.11
C LYS A 298 21.45 2.08 1.85
N SER A 299 21.44 0.74 1.84
CA SER A 299 20.75 -0.04 0.81
C SER A 299 19.27 0.32 0.73
N ILE A 300 18.66 0.18 -0.45
CA ILE A 300 17.20 0.22 -0.59
C ILE A 300 16.60 -0.98 0.13
N ARG A 301 15.81 -0.71 1.17
CA ARG A 301 15.03 -1.71 1.91
C ARG A 301 13.78 -2.07 1.11
N LEU A 302 13.21 -3.25 1.31
CA LEU A 302 11.95 -3.63 0.66
C LEU A 302 10.85 -3.89 1.67
N THR A 303 9.62 -3.57 1.31
CA THR A 303 8.42 -4.11 1.96
C THR A 303 7.33 -4.32 0.90
N GLY A 304 6.39 -5.20 1.18
CA GLY A 304 5.25 -5.41 0.30
C GLY A 304 4.23 -6.35 0.88
N GLN A 305 3.01 -6.21 0.41
CA GLN A 305 1.82 -6.92 0.87
C GLN A 305 1.50 -8.07 -0.08
N SER A 306 1.20 -9.28 0.42
CA SER A 306 0.66 -10.38 -0.40
C SER A 306 1.57 -10.68 -1.60
N ALA A 307 1.09 -10.47 -2.85
CA ALA A 307 1.90 -10.52 -4.06
C ALA A 307 3.15 -9.63 -4.04
N GLY A 308 3.06 -8.43 -3.47
CA GLY A 308 4.20 -7.54 -3.24
C GLY A 308 5.19 -8.08 -2.18
N GLY A 309 4.68 -8.84 -1.21
CA GLY A 309 5.49 -9.60 -0.25
C GLY A 309 6.27 -10.72 -0.93
N HIS A 310 5.63 -11.49 -1.81
CA HIS A 310 6.31 -12.46 -2.68
C HIS A 310 7.37 -11.77 -3.57
N MET A 311 7.01 -10.67 -4.24
CA MET A 311 7.95 -9.92 -5.08
C MET A 311 9.14 -9.38 -4.28
N SER A 312 8.96 -8.98 -3.02
CA SER A 312 10.05 -8.57 -2.13
C SER A 312 11.03 -9.71 -1.86
N VAL A 313 10.51 -10.92 -1.57
CA VAL A 313 11.33 -12.13 -1.39
C VAL A 313 12.06 -12.48 -2.69
N TRP A 314 11.35 -12.56 -3.82
CA TRP A 314 11.93 -12.86 -5.13
C TRP A 314 13.03 -11.86 -5.51
N LEU A 315 12.78 -10.57 -5.35
CA LEU A 315 13.72 -9.51 -5.72
C LEU A 315 14.99 -9.57 -4.86
N SER A 316 14.87 -9.93 -3.58
CA SER A 316 16.03 -10.14 -2.71
C SER A 316 16.97 -11.25 -3.20
N GLN A 317 16.42 -12.29 -3.85
CA GLN A 317 17.22 -13.35 -4.45
C GLN A 317 17.92 -12.90 -5.75
N GLN A 318 17.37 -11.89 -6.45
CA GLN A 318 18.00 -11.30 -7.63
C GLN A 318 19.16 -10.37 -7.26
N PHE A 319 19.11 -9.77 -6.07
CA PHE A 319 20.11 -8.80 -5.59
C PHE A 319 20.57 -9.09 -4.14
N PRO A 320 21.09 -10.29 -3.83
CA PRO A 320 21.36 -10.74 -2.46
C PRO A 320 22.44 -9.92 -1.73
N PHE A 321 23.28 -9.17 -2.45
CA PHE A 321 24.31 -8.31 -1.88
C PHE A 321 23.96 -6.81 -1.92
N MET A 322 22.83 -6.44 -2.52
CA MET A 322 22.40 -5.03 -2.60
C MET A 322 21.18 -4.74 -1.72
N ILE A 323 20.43 -5.78 -1.34
CA ILE A 323 19.27 -5.67 -0.46
C ILE A 323 19.67 -6.30 0.87
N GLU A 324 19.77 -5.48 1.91
CA GLU A 324 20.19 -5.95 3.25
C GLU A 324 19.00 -6.34 4.15
N LYS A 325 17.85 -5.65 4.02
CA LYS A 325 16.64 -5.91 4.84
C LYS A 325 15.38 -5.88 4.00
N ILE A 326 14.47 -6.82 4.25
CA ILE A 326 13.11 -6.82 3.70
C ILE A 326 12.06 -7.07 4.79
N ALA A 327 10.86 -6.52 4.62
CA ALA A 327 9.72 -6.75 5.49
C ALA A 327 8.50 -7.24 4.70
N PRO A 328 8.45 -8.52 4.29
CA PRO A 328 7.31 -9.07 3.56
C PRO A 328 6.11 -9.27 4.50
N MET A 329 4.95 -8.75 4.09
CA MET A 329 3.69 -8.86 4.82
C MET A 329 2.77 -9.86 4.10
N PHE A 330 2.30 -10.86 4.86
CA PHE A 330 1.46 -11.98 4.43
C PHE A 330 1.85 -12.51 3.03
N PRO A 331 3.15 -12.82 2.80
CA PRO A 331 3.67 -13.17 1.49
C PRO A 331 3.21 -14.55 1.02
N VAL A 332 3.27 -14.78 -0.30
CA VAL A 332 3.04 -16.08 -0.95
C VAL A 332 4.32 -16.64 -1.59
N PRO A 333 5.40 -16.93 -0.83
CA PRO A 333 6.71 -17.30 -1.36
C PRO A 333 6.80 -18.72 -1.96
N ASP A 334 5.83 -19.59 -1.74
CA ASP A 334 5.87 -20.99 -2.19
C ASP A 334 4.60 -21.42 -2.93
N PHE A 335 4.59 -21.24 -4.25
CA PHE A 335 3.44 -21.58 -5.11
C PHE A 335 3.15 -23.08 -5.13
N ALA A 336 4.17 -23.94 -5.13
CA ALA A 336 4.00 -25.39 -5.10
C ALA A 336 3.33 -25.83 -3.79
N HIS A 337 3.76 -25.27 -2.65
CA HIS A 337 3.09 -25.53 -1.37
C HIS A 337 1.66 -24.99 -1.37
N GLN A 338 1.42 -23.77 -1.87
CA GLN A 338 0.07 -23.20 -1.94
C GLN A 338 -0.87 -24.04 -2.81
N LEU A 339 -0.38 -24.53 -3.97
CA LEU A 339 -1.15 -25.40 -4.85
C LEU A 339 -1.46 -26.73 -4.18
N LYS A 340 -0.50 -27.32 -3.45
CA LYS A 340 -0.70 -28.55 -2.71
C LYS A 340 -1.81 -28.41 -1.66
N GLU A 341 -1.80 -27.31 -0.89
CA GLU A 341 -2.84 -27.05 0.12
C GLU A 341 -4.25 -26.88 -0.48
N VAL A 342 -4.32 -26.32 -1.71
CA VAL A 342 -5.58 -26.23 -2.46
C VAL A 342 -6.02 -27.60 -2.96
N GLN A 343 -5.10 -28.41 -3.47
CA GLN A 343 -5.37 -29.75 -4.02
C GLN A 343 -5.80 -30.77 -2.96
N ASP A 344 -5.19 -30.74 -1.77
CA ASP A 344 -5.54 -31.64 -0.67
C ASP A 344 -6.69 -31.13 0.22
N GLY A 345 -7.14 -29.89 -0.04
CA GLY A 345 -8.25 -29.26 0.66
C GLY A 345 -7.92 -28.76 2.07
N THR A 346 -6.63 -28.69 2.43
CA THR A 346 -6.20 -28.17 3.74
C THR A 346 -6.32 -26.66 3.83
N TYR A 347 -6.21 -25.95 2.71
CA TYR A 347 -6.40 -24.50 2.66
C TYR A 347 -6.96 -24.06 1.30
N VAL A 348 -8.24 -23.71 1.27
CA VAL A 348 -8.98 -23.43 0.02
C VAL A 348 -9.63 -22.05 0.10
N HIS A 349 -9.38 -21.23 -0.92
CA HIS A 349 -10.05 -19.96 -1.10
C HIS A 349 -10.22 -19.67 -2.60
N GLY A 350 -11.44 -19.26 -3.00
CA GLY A 350 -11.77 -19.06 -4.41
C GLY A 350 -10.89 -18.02 -5.12
N TYR A 351 -10.35 -17.05 -4.37
CA TYR A 351 -9.36 -16.11 -4.91
C TYR A 351 -8.05 -16.79 -5.31
N ILE A 352 -7.46 -17.65 -4.48
CA ILE A 352 -6.19 -18.33 -4.79
C ILE A 352 -6.37 -19.33 -5.93
N GLU A 353 -7.47 -20.09 -5.91
CA GLU A 353 -7.85 -20.99 -6.99
C GLU A 353 -7.87 -20.25 -8.33
N ARG A 354 -8.58 -19.13 -8.39
CA ARG A 354 -8.65 -18.27 -9.57
C ARG A 354 -7.30 -17.68 -9.94
N MET A 355 -6.57 -17.15 -8.96
CA MET A 355 -5.27 -16.51 -9.17
C MET A 355 -4.30 -17.50 -9.81
N ILE A 356 -4.07 -18.66 -9.21
CA ILE A 356 -3.10 -19.64 -9.70
C ILE A 356 -3.50 -20.18 -11.09
N ALA A 357 -4.81 -20.38 -11.36
CA ALA A 357 -5.28 -20.74 -12.70
C ALA A 357 -4.95 -19.66 -13.75
N ILE A 358 -5.24 -18.39 -13.45
CA ILE A 358 -4.97 -17.28 -14.36
C ILE A 358 -3.46 -17.11 -14.61
N LEU A 359 -2.65 -17.13 -13.56
CA LEU A 359 -1.19 -16.96 -13.67
C LEU A 359 -0.53 -18.10 -14.46
N SER A 360 -1.11 -19.30 -14.44
CA SER A 360 -0.63 -20.46 -15.21
C SER A 360 -1.17 -20.51 -16.65
N GLY A 361 -2.07 -19.61 -17.01
CA GLY A 361 -2.76 -19.64 -18.30
C GLY A 361 -3.71 -20.85 -18.44
N LYS A 362 -4.15 -21.43 -17.33
CA LYS A 362 -5.12 -22.54 -17.29
C LYS A 362 -6.53 -22.01 -17.06
N SER A 363 -7.52 -22.74 -17.55
CA SER A 363 -8.93 -22.43 -17.31
C SER A 363 -9.40 -22.80 -15.91
N ASP A 364 -8.81 -23.83 -15.31
CA ASP A 364 -9.12 -24.30 -13.96
C ASP A 364 -7.82 -24.68 -13.25
N TRP A 365 -7.73 -24.39 -11.95
CA TRP A 365 -6.59 -24.76 -11.12
C TRP A 365 -6.43 -26.28 -11.00
N ARG A 366 -7.53 -27.05 -11.16
CA ARG A 366 -7.52 -28.52 -11.12
C ARG A 366 -6.69 -29.15 -12.23
N ASP A 367 -6.39 -28.40 -13.30
CA ASP A 367 -5.56 -28.84 -14.41
C ASP A 367 -4.05 -28.74 -14.10
N LEU A 368 -3.68 -28.24 -12.92
CA LEU A 368 -2.30 -28.02 -12.52
C LEU A 368 -1.70 -29.25 -11.86
N THR A 369 -0.45 -29.52 -12.25
CA THR A 369 0.33 -30.67 -11.79
C THR A 369 1.41 -30.29 -10.78
N GLY A 370 1.73 -29.00 -10.67
CA GLY A 370 2.83 -28.46 -9.88
C GLY A 370 4.14 -28.32 -10.65
N ASN A 371 4.23 -28.89 -11.86
CA ASN A 371 5.43 -28.80 -12.72
C ASN A 371 5.37 -27.63 -13.70
N GLU A 372 4.28 -26.86 -13.70
CA GLU A 372 4.15 -25.70 -14.58
C GLU A 372 5.24 -24.68 -14.26
N PRO A 373 5.84 -24.02 -15.27
CA PRO A 373 6.90 -23.04 -15.04
C PRO A 373 6.51 -21.95 -14.04
N VAL A 374 5.25 -21.53 -14.03
CA VAL A 374 4.76 -20.53 -13.06
C VAL A 374 4.81 -21.04 -11.63
N ILE A 375 4.57 -22.32 -11.38
CA ILE A 375 4.62 -22.90 -10.04
C ILE A 375 6.08 -23.04 -9.62
N VAL A 376 6.91 -23.66 -10.46
CA VAL A 376 8.32 -23.91 -10.17
C VAL A 376 9.10 -22.60 -9.98
N ASN A 377 8.91 -21.61 -10.85
CA ASN A 377 9.66 -20.34 -10.80
C ASN A 377 9.20 -19.39 -9.68
N ASN A 378 8.08 -19.68 -9.02
CA ASN A 378 7.54 -18.89 -7.91
C ASN A 378 7.41 -19.72 -6.62
N SER A 379 8.15 -20.84 -6.56
CA SER A 379 8.46 -21.57 -5.33
C SER A 379 9.86 -21.20 -4.85
N LEU A 380 9.93 -20.13 -4.08
CA LEU A 380 11.18 -19.44 -3.76
C LEU A 380 11.98 -20.08 -2.61
N LEU A 381 11.35 -20.95 -1.82
CA LEU A 381 11.88 -21.38 -0.52
C LEU A 381 13.10 -22.30 -0.63
N GLU A 382 13.18 -23.16 -1.64
CA GLU A 382 14.34 -24.05 -1.83
C GLU A 382 15.65 -23.27 -1.98
N TYR A 383 15.60 -22.11 -2.65
CA TYR A 383 16.77 -21.24 -2.78
C TYR A 383 17.17 -20.63 -1.43
N VAL A 384 16.18 -20.17 -0.64
CA VAL A 384 16.41 -19.61 0.70
C VAL A 384 16.99 -20.67 1.64
N GLU A 385 16.47 -21.90 1.60
CA GLU A 385 16.95 -23.02 2.41
C GLU A 385 18.37 -23.44 2.04
N ARG A 386 18.69 -23.48 0.73
CA ARG A 386 20.02 -23.86 0.26
C ARG A 386 21.08 -22.80 0.56
N TYR A 387 20.70 -21.53 0.52
CA TYR A 387 21.61 -20.40 0.70
C TYR A 387 21.07 -19.39 1.73
N PRO A 388 20.83 -19.80 2.98
CA PRO A 388 20.18 -18.92 3.95
C PRO A 388 21.05 -17.69 4.18
N PHE A 389 22.37 -17.83 4.27
CA PHE A 389 23.32 -16.73 4.44
C PHE A 389 23.35 -15.69 3.29
N LEU A 390 22.78 -15.99 2.12
CA LEU A 390 22.61 -15.03 1.02
C LEU A 390 21.27 -14.29 1.09
N ALA A 391 20.30 -14.79 1.85
CA ALA A 391 19.06 -14.07 2.07
C ALA A 391 19.33 -12.81 2.91
N PRO A 392 18.59 -11.71 2.71
CA PRO A 392 18.65 -10.55 3.59
C PRO A 392 18.09 -10.87 4.98
N ASP A 393 18.30 -9.96 5.91
CA ASP A 393 17.51 -9.94 7.14
C ASP A 393 16.02 -9.75 6.79
N MET A 394 15.12 -10.41 7.53
CA MET A 394 13.69 -10.42 7.20
C MET A 394 12.82 -10.14 8.43
N PHE A 395 11.91 -9.19 8.33
CA PHE A 395 10.78 -9.00 9.24
C PHE A 395 9.53 -9.55 8.57
N ILE A 396 9.22 -10.83 8.79
CA ILE A 396 8.09 -11.51 8.16
C ILE A 396 6.86 -11.27 9.04
N SER A 397 5.73 -10.88 8.46
CA SER A 397 4.48 -10.70 9.24
C SER A 397 3.28 -11.40 8.61
N HIS A 398 2.41 -12.00 9.41
CA HIS A 398 1.21 -12.71 8.91
C HIS A 398 0.08 -12.76 9.95
N GLY A 399 -1.17 -12.69 9.50
CA GLY A 399 -2.35 -12.96 10.33
C GLY A 399 -2.71 -14.45 10.35
N MET A 400 -2.87 -15.07 11.52
CA MET A 400 -3.20 -16.50 11.60
C MET A 400 -4.65 -16.83 11.22
N ALA A 401 -5.52 -15.80 11.14
CA ALA A 401 -6.88 -15.92 10.64
C ALA A 401 -7.00 -15.42 9.18
N ASP A 402 -5.87 -15.26 8.49
CA ASP A 402 -5.86 -15.13 7.04
C ASP A 402 -6.64 -16.32 6.45
N THR A 403 -7.53 -16.03 5.51
CA THR A 403 -8.28 -17.05 4.76
C THR A 403 -7.93 -17.04 3.27
N ILE A 404 -7.12 -16.09 2.82
CA ILE A 404 -6.70 -15.94 1.42
C ILE A 404 -5.37 -16.64 1.22
N VAL A 405 -4.35 -16.32 2.03
CA VAL A 405 -3.02 -16.92 1.95
C VAL A 405 -2.76 -17.72 3.21
N SER A 406 -2.31 -18.96 3.07
CA SER A 406 -2.07 -19.81 4.23
C SER A 406 -0.95 -19.24 5.12
N PRO A 407 -1.13 -19.12 6.45
CA PRO A 407 -0.05 -18.73 7.34
C PRO A 407 1.17 -19.66 7.27
N SER A 408 0.97 -20.90 6.79
CA SER A 408 2.04 -21.86 6.51
C SER A 408 3.11 -21.28 5.58
N GLN A 409 2.74 -20.38 4.67
CA GLN A 409 3.66 -19.68 3.77
C GLN A 409 4.75 -18.91 4.50
N SER A 410 4.37 -18.19 5.58
CA SER A 410 5.32 -17.43 6.39
C SER A 410 6.05 -18.28 7.42
N LEU A 411 5.40 -19.31 7.96
CA LEU A 411 6.06 -20.31 8.79
C LEU A 411 7.19 -21.01 8.01
N ARG A 412 6.90 -21.49 6.80
CA ARG A 412 7.87 -22.15 5.91
C ARG A 412 8.98 -21.19 5.46
N LEU A 413 8.69 -19.92 5.19
CA LEU A 413 9.72 -18.92 4.89
C LEU A 413 10.68 -18.70 6.08
N CYS A 414 10.16 -18.61 7.29
CA CYS A 414 10.97 -18.51 8.50
C CYS A 414 11.83 -19.76 8.71
N ASN A 415 11.27 -20.93 8.46
CA ASN A 415 11.97 -22.22 8.51
C ASN A 415 13.08 -22.30 7.45
N ALA A 416 12.82 -21.88 6.21
CA ALA A 416 13.81 -21.83 5.14
C ALA A 416 15.04 -20.97 5.52
N LEU A 417 14.83 -19.83 6.19
CA LEU A 417 15.92 -18.98 6.68
C LEU A 417 16.80 -19.66 7.74
N SER A 418 16.27 -20.66 8.44
CA SER A 418 17.03 -21.48 9.39
C SER A 418 17.80 -22.63 8.72
N GLY A 419 17.57 -22.86 7.42
CA GLY A 419 18.20 -23.93 6.64
C GLY A 419 17.45 -25.27 6.65
N ASP A 420 16.21 -25.31 7.14
CA ASP A 420 15.33 -26.49 7.09
C ASP A 420 13.87 -26.02 6.99
N ILE A 421 13.25 -26.14 5.82
CA ILE A 421 11.87 -25.69 5.56
C ILE A 421 10.85 -26.46 6.41
N GLU A 422 11.08 -27.74 6.64
CA GLU A 422 10.11 -28.64 7.27
C GLU A 422 10.22 -28.63 8.81
N ASN A 423 11.45 -28.64 9.35
CA ASN A 423 11.71 -28.76 10.80
C ASN A 423 12.32 -27.51 11.43
N GLY A 424 12.23 -26.36 10.76
CA GLY A 424 12.69 -25.08 11.30
C GLY A 424 11.93 -24.60 12.56
N PRO A 425 12.29 -23.44 13.11
CA PRO A 425 11.81 -22.96 14.41
C PRO A 425 10.33 -22.53 14.44
N ALA A 426 9.72 -22.24 13.29
CA ALA A 426 8.35 -21.76 13.17
C ALA A 426 7.35 -22.91 12.95
N GLN A 427 7.10 -23.68 14.01
CA GLN A 427 6.14 -24.79 13.99
C GLN A 427 4.78 -24.34 14.54
N ALA A 428 3.69 -24.68 13.84
CA ALA A 428 2.35 -24.23 14.20
C ALA A 428 1.90 -24.71 15.60
N ASN A 429 2.33 -25.91 16.00
CA ASN A 429 2.01 -26.50 17.31
C ASN A 429 2.85 -25.93 18.47
N SER A 430 3.87 -25.10 18.20
CA SER A 430 4.72 -24.47 19.22
C SER A 430 4.46 -22.97 19.37
N LEU A 431 3.48 -22.41 18.68
CA LEU A 431 3.16 -20.98 18.74
C LEU A 431 2.59 -20.60 20.11
N ILE A 432 3.13 -19.54 20.70
CA ILE A 432 2.65 -18.97 21.96
C ILE A 432 2.25 -17.52 21.71
N PHE A 433 0.96 -17.23 21.78
CA PHE A 433 0.43 -15.87 21.64
C PHE A 433 0.32 -15.18 22.99
N THR A 434 0.92 -14.00 23.09
CA THR A 434 0.70 -13.07 24.20
C THR A 434 -0.12 -11.90 23.66
N LYS A 435 -1.36 -11.73 24.15
CA LYS A 435 -2.29 -10.70 23.66
C LYS A 435 -2.47 -10.69 22.14
N GLN A 436 -2.65 -11.88 21.55
CA GLN A 436 -2.76 -12.10 20.09
C GLN A 436 -1.49 -11.88 19.27
N TYR A 437 -0.32 -11.66 19.89
CA TYR A 437 0.95 -11.50 19.18
C TYR A 437 1.93 -12.62 19.53
N ALA A 438 2.58 -13.19 18.52
CA ALA A 438 3.69 -14.11 18.66
C ALA A 438 4.87 -13.66 17.80
N GLN A 439 6.08 -13.91 18.29
CA GLN A 439 7.33 -13.60 17.60
C GLN A 439 8.25 -14.83 17.66
N ILE A 440 8.86 -15.16 16.53
CA ILE A 440 9.74 -16.32 16.39
C ILE A 440 11.02 -15.86 15.72
N GLN A 441 12.16 -16.22 16.29
CA GLN A 441 13.45 -16.00 15.63
C GLN A 441 13.65 -17.07 14.56
N CYS A 442 13.77 -16.65 13.29
CA CYS A 442 14.07 -17.56 12.18
C CYS A 442 15.56 -17.89 12.14
N ARG A 443 16.38 -16.85 12.30
CA ARG A 443 17.84 -16.86 12.46
C ARG A 443 18.30 -15.50 12.98
N THR A 444 19.58 -15.32 13.29
CA THR A 444 20.12 -13.98 13.61
C THR A 444 19.74 -12.96 12.51
N GLY A 445 19.10 -11.86 12.91
CA GLY A 445 18.67 -10.79 12.00
C GLY A 445 17.29 -10.97 11.37
N SER A 446 16.71 -12.19 11.38
CA SER A 446 15.40 -12.46 10.76
C SER A 446 14.38 -13.00 11.76
N GLU A 447 13.19 -12.42 11.76
CA GLU A 447 12.09 -12.71 12.67
C GLU A 447 10.75 -12.87 11.95
N LEU A 448 9.89 -13.72 12.51
CA LEU A 448 8.51 -13.93 12.09
C LEU A 448 7.56 -13.41 13.17
N HIS A 449 6.61 -12.59 12.76
CA HIS A 449 5.62 -11.91 13.59
C HIS A 449 4.22 -12.38 13.19
N LEU A 450 3.47 -12.92 14.14
CA LEU A 450 2.16 -13.50 13.90
C LEU A 450 1.09 -12.81 14.73
N LEU A 451 -0.06 -12.55 14.10
CA LEU A 451 -1.24 -11.97 14.74
C LEU A 451 -2.35 -13.04 14.80
N GLU A 452 -2.72 -13.49 16.00
CA GLU A 452 -3.56 -14.68 16.23
C GLU A 452 -4.91 -14.67 15.49
N LYS A 453 -5.57 -13.50 15.43
CA LYS A 453 -6.92 -13.37 14.88
C LYS A 453 -7.02 -12.35 13.76
N ALA A 454 -5.88 -11.92 13.21
CA ALA A 454 -5.88 -10.98 12.10
C ALA A 454 -6.00 -11.71 10.77
N ASN A 455 -6.69 -11.08 9.83
CA ASN A 455 -6.93 -11.60 8.47
C ASN A 455 -5.84 -11.13 7.49
N HIS A 456 -6.00 -11.43 6.20
CA HIS A 456 -5.04 -11.15 5.12
C HIS A 456 -4.59 -9.69 5.06
N HIS A 457 -5.54 -8.76 5.15
CA HIS A 457 -5.28 -7.32 5.07
C HIS A 457 -5.30 -6.67 6.45
N PHE A 458 -4.56 -7.25 7.41
CA PHE A 458 -4.54 -6.74 8.78
C PHE A 458 -4.06 -5.28 8.88
N ASP A 459 -3.38 -4.78 7.86
CA ASP A 459 -2.80 -3.45 7.76
C ASP A 459 -3.77 -2.38 7.26
N GLY A 460 -4.91 -2.79 6.70
CA GLY A 460 -6.00 -1.93 6.27
C GLY A 460 -7.28 -2.09 7.10
N CYS A 461 -8.14 -1.07 7.07
CA CYS A 461 -9.48 -1.09 7.64
C CYS A 461 -10.52 -0.74 6.58
N GLY A 462 -11.39 -1.69 6.25
CA GLY A 462 -12.51 -1.46 5.35
C GLY A 462 -13.62 -0.70 6.06
N LEU A 463 -14.00 0.49 5.57
CA LEU A 463 -15.06 1.32 6.15
C LEU A 463 -14.88 1.59 7.67
N GLY A 464 -13.64 1.66 8.13
CA GLY A 464 -13.30 1.86 9.55
C GLY A 464 -13.35 0.61 10.43
N LEU A 465 -13.64 -0.57 9.87
CA LEU A 465 -13.55 -1.85 10.56
C LEU A 465 -12.26 -2.57 10.16
N CYS A 466 -11.40 -2.78 11.15
CA CYS A 466 -10.14 -3.50 10.98
C CYS A 466 -10.37 -4.96 11.41
N ASP A 467 -10.17 -5.92 10.50
CA ASP A 467 -10.36 -7.34 10.79
C ASP A 467 -9.11 -7.94 11.47
N VAL A 468 -8.91 -7.50 12.72
CA VAL A 468 -7.72 -7.79 13.53
C VAL A 468 -8.06 -8.39 14.88
N GLY A 469 -9.26 -8.96 15.08
CA GLY A 469 -9.58 -9.66 16.32
C GLY A 469 -9.85 -8.79 17.55
N GLY A 470 -10.37 -7.57 17.35
CA GLY A 470 -10.79 -6.67 18.42
C GLY A 470 -9.66 -5.78 18.98
N ALA A 471 -9.83 -5.28 20.20
CA ALA A 471 -8.94 -4.26 20.76
C ALA A 471 -7.48 -4.73 20.97
N ASP A 472 -7.29 -5.95 21.49
CA ASP A 472 -5.95 -6.51 21.70
C ASP A 472 -5.21 -6.74 20.38
N GLY A 473 -5.91 -7.22 19.36
CA GLY A 473 -5.29 -7.43 18.05
C GLY A 473 -5.08 -6.12 17.29
N LEU A 474 -5.94 -5.11 17.45
CA LEU A 474 -5.68 -3.75 16.98
C LEU A 474 -4.38 -3.17 17.58
N ALA A 475 -4.23 -3.28 18.90
CA ALA A 475 -3.02 -2.83 19.59
C ALA A 475 -1.77 -3.61 19.13
N SER A 476 -1.90 -4.94 18.95
CA SER A 476 -0.81 -5.79 18.46
C SER A 476 -0.42 -5.48 17.02
N THR A 477 -1.38 -5.24 16.13
CA THR A 477 -1.11 -4.82 14.76
C THR A 477 -0.39 -3.47 14.71
N GLN A 478 -0.85 -2.50 15.52
CA GLN A 478 -0.21 -1.19 15.61
C GLN A 478 1.24 -1.29 16.09
N ALA A 479 1.48 -2.11 17.12
CA ALA A 479 2.81 -2.39 17.63
C ALA A 479 3.67 -3.10 16.59
N LEU A 480 3.14 -4.11 15.88
CA LEU A 480 3.84 -4.83 14.82
C LEU A 480 4.29 -3.89 13.71
N ILE A 481 3.39 -3.05 13.18
CA ILE A 481 3.72 -2.08 12.11
C ILE A 481 4.78 -1.09 12.61
N GLY A 482 4.68 -0.62 13.86
CA GLY A 482 5.70 0.25 14.46
C GLY A 482 7.06 -0.42 14.59
N ASN A 483 7.10 -1.65 15.08
CA ASN A 483 8.33 -2.43 15.20
C ASN A 483 8.95 -2.71 13.83
N MET A 484 8.13 -3.01 12.81
CA MET A 484 8.59 -3.21 11.44
C MET A 484 9.27 -1.95 10.89
N ILE A 485 8.64 -0.78 11.07
CA ILE A 485 9.20 0.51 10.61
C ILE A 485 10.53 0.80 11.30
N GLU A 486 10.62 0.62 12.63
CA GLU A 486 11.87 0.81 13.37
C GLU A 486 12.94 -0.21 12.96
N TRP A 487 12.56 -1.46 12.75
CA TRP A 487 13.46 -2.53 12.32
C TRP A 487 14.04 -2.27 10.92
N LEU A 488 13.27 -1.65 10.01
CA LEU A 488 13.72 -1.30 8.66
C LEU A 488 14.73 -0.13 8.62
N LYS A 489 14.84 0.68 9.69
CA LYS A 489 15.82 1.77 9.76
C LYS A 489 17.26 1.23 9.75
#